data_AF-A0A2V9SFQ5-F1
#
_entry.id   AF-A0A2V9SFQ5-F1
#
_cell.length_a   1.000
_cell.length_b   1.000
_cell.length_c   1.000
_cell.angle_alpha   90.00
_cell.angle_beta   90.00
_cell.angle_gamma   90.00
#
_symmetry.space_group_name_H-M   'P 1'
#
loop_
_entity.id
_entity.type
_entity.pdbx_description
1 polymer ?
#
loop_
_entity_poly.entity_id
_entity_poly.type
_entity_poly.pdbx_seq_one_letter_code
_entity_poly.pdbx_strand_id
1 'polypeptide(L)'
;MANTEWPLFVDEGSSTYYLAVGQQWLTANKLEGQWSATKKLPPEMSKVPQDKQWSALKKLIPPPANAKGVTPDIFYSDKPAEVILFDGQPVYAQISDTQLEYATNTNSVMFVYKPTQQFCYLTAGRWFSAPDLQGPWTYATPNLPADFAKIPLSSPASAILATVPGTEQAKDAVLLAQVPTTMTSRELQ
;
A
#
# COMPACT_ATOMS: atom_id res chain seq x y z
N MET A 1 5.24 -11.55 -3.67
CA MET A 1 5.45 -10.81 -2.41
C MET A 1 4.07 -10.41 -1.94
N ALA A 2 3.61 -10.93 -0.80
CA ALA A 2 2.35 -10.48 -0.22
C ALA A 2 2.59 -9.09 0.39
N ASN A 3 1.74 -8.11 0.09
CA ASN A 3 1.79 -6.81 0.77
C ASN A 3 1.21 -6.89 2.20
N THR A 4 1.00 -8.12 2.71
CA THR A 4 0.45 -8.40 4.02
C THR A 4 1.41 -9.33 4.77
N GLU A 5 1.64 -9.04 6.05
CA GLU A 5 2.41 -9.90 6.96
C GLU A 5 1.53 -10.99 7.62
N TRP A 6 0.30 -11.18 7.12
CA TRP A 6 -0.69 -12.05 7.75
C TRP A 6 -0.53 -13.52 7.33
N PRO A 7 -0.46 -14.46 8.29
CA PRO A 7 -0.39 -15.89 7.98
C PRO A 7 -1.62 -16.39 7.22
N LEU A 8 -1.39 -16.97 6.04
CA LEU A 8 -2.38 -17.63 5.18
C LEU A 8 -2.14 -19.14 5.18
N PHE A 9 -3.20 -19.91 5.40
CA PHE A 9 -3.22 -21.36 5.40
C PHE A 9 -4.22 -21.88 4.37
N VAL A 10 -3.98 -23.08 3.87
CA VAL A 10 -4.89 -23.81 3.00
C VAL A 10 -5.12 -25.20 3.57
N ASP A 11 -6.38 -25.59 3.64
CA ASP A 11 -6.78 -26.98 3.82
C ASP A 11 -6.95 -27.59 2.43
N GLU A 12 -6.00 -28.42 2.01
CA GLU A 12 -6.00 -29.08 0.70
C GLU A 12 -7.12 -30.11 0.56
N GLY A 13 -7.62 -30.67 1.67
CA GLY A 13 -8.71 -31.64 1.66
C GLY A 13 -10.06 -31.01 1.32
N SER A 14 -10.27 -29.76 1.75
CA SER A 14 -11.52 -29.02 1.52
C SER A 14 -11.38 -27.80 0.59
N SER A 15 -10.19 -27.59 0.01
CA SER A 15 -9.83 -26.40 -0.80
C SER A 15 -10.24 -25.09 -0.12
N THR A 16 -10.04 -25.00 1.19
CA THR A 16 -10.48 -23.85 1.99
C THR A 16 -9.29 -23.07 2.51
N TYR A 17 -9.32 -21.75 2.34
CA TYR A 17 -8.29 -20.85 2.80
C TYR A 17 -8.63 -20.30 4.19
N TYR A 18 -7.61 -20.07 5.01
CA TYR A 18 -7.73 -19.52 6.35
C TYR A 18 -6.68 -18.42 6.55
N LEU A 19 -7.11 -17.24 6.97
CA LEU A 19 -6.25 -16.07 7.17
C LEU A 19 -6.35 -15.61 8.62
N ALA A 20 -5.22 -15.48 9.29
CA ALA A 20 -5.15 -14.95 10.65
C ALA A 20 -4.93 -13.43 10.60
N VAL A 21 -5.94 -12.66 11.02
CA VAL A 21 -5.91 -11.19 11.00
C VAL A 21 -6.21 -10.65 12.40
N GLY A 22 -5.22 -9.99 13.01
CA GLY A 22 -5.36 -9.49 14.38
C GLY A 22 -5.70 -10.62 15.38
N GLN A 23 -6.90 -10.57 15.96
CA GLN A 23 -7.43 -11.62 16.86
C GLN A 23 -8.55 -12.46 16.22
N GLN A 24 -8.62 -12.47 14.89
CA GLN A 24 -9.71 -13.09 14.12
C GLN A 24 -9.15 -14.08 13.10
N TRP A 25 -9.98 -15.09 12.80
CA TRP A 25 -9.75 -15.99 11.69
C TRP A 25 -10.79 -15.72 10.61
N LEU A 26 -10.32 -15.55 9.38
CA LEU A 26 -11.17 -15.44 8.19
C LEU A 26 -11.01 -16.69 7.33
N THR A 27 -12.06 -17.05 6.60
CA THR A 27 -12.04 -18.17 5.65
C THR A 27 -12.74 -17.83 4.35
N ALA A 28 -12.26 -18.42 3.26
CA ALA A 28 -12.84 -18.36 1.93
C ALA A 28 -12.58 -19.68 1.18
N ASN A 29 -13.41 -19.99 0.19
CA ASN A 29 -13.20 -21.14 -0.70
C ASN A 29 -12.27 -20.85 -1.88
N LYS A 30 -11.94 -19.56 -2.10
CA LYS A 30 -11.07 -19.05 -3.16
C LYS A 30 -10.38 -17.78 -2.66
N LEU A 31 -9.19 -17.47 -3.15
CA LEU A 31 -8.44 -16.28 -2.74
C LEU A 31 -9.15 -14.99 -3.18
N GLU A 32 -9.75 -15.00 -4.37
CA GLU A 32 -10.59 -13.92 -4.93
C GLU A 32 -12.02 -13.92 -4.35
N GLY A 33 -12.31 -14.85 -3.44
CA GLY A 33 -13.64 -15.08 -2.90
C GLY A 33 -14.04 -14.10 -1.81
N GLN A 34 -15.26 -14.28 -1.32
CA GLN A 34 -15.76 -13.56 -0.15
C GLN A 34 -15.17 -14.17 1.11
N TRP A 35 -14.39 -13.38 1.84
CA TRP A 35 -13.80 -13.76 3.12
C TRP A 35 -14.79 -13.52 4.26
N SER A 36 -14.91 -14.48 5.16
CA SER A 36 -15.84 -14.39 6.30
C SER A 36 -15.22 -14.93 7.58
N ALA A 37 -15.62 -14.40 8.74
CA ALA A 37 -15.09 -14.84 10.02
C ALA A 37 -15.44 -16.30 10.31
N THR A 38 -14.46 -17.08 10.78
CA THR A 38 -14.66 -18.48 11.17
C THR A 38 -14.21 -18.76 12.60
N LYS A 39 -14.93 -19.69 13.24
CA LYS A 39 -14.55 -20.30 14.53
C LYS A 39 -14.10 -21.76 14.38
N LYS A 40 -14.17 -22.29 13.15
CA LYS A 40 -13.77 -23.66 12.83
C LYS A 40 -12.46 -23.59 12.08
N LEU A 41 -11.44 -24.25 12.63
CA LEU A 41 -10.15 -24.44 11.98
C LEU A 41 -9.97 -25.91 11.60
N PRO A 42 -9.14 -26.21 10.59
CA PRO A 42 -8.73 -27.56 10.28
C PRO A 42 -8.05 -28.21 11.51
N PRO A 43 -8.29 -29.50 11.80
CA PRO A 43 -7.63 -30.22 12.89
C PRO A 43 -6.09 -30.11 12.87
N GLU A 44 -5.51 -30.00 11.67
CA GLU A 44 -4.08 -29.89 11.40
C GLU A 44 -3.46 -28.64 12.03
N MET A 45 -4.27 -27.59 12.28
CA MET A 45 -3.80 -26.35 12.92
C MET A 45 -3.27 -26.59 14.34
N SER A 46 -3.64 -27.69 15.00
CA SER A 46 -3.06 -28.07 16.29
C SER A 46 -1.58 -28.48 16.19
N LYS A 47 -1.09 -28.78 14.98
CA LYS A 47 0.27 -29.25 14.70
C LYS A 47 1.26 -28.13 14.38
N VAL A 48 0.83 -26.87 14.37
CA VAL A 48 1.71 -25.72 14.09
C VAL A 48 2.94 -25.76 15.04
N PRO A 49 4.18 -25.63 14.52
CA PRO A 49 5.41 -25.71 15.31
C PRO A 49 5.45 -24.71 16.47
N GLN A 50 6.14 -25.08 17.55
CA GLN A 50 6.27 -24.26 18.77
C GLN A 50 7.62 -23.53 18.83
N ASP A 51 7.95 -22.81 17.76
CA ASP A 51 9.12 -21.96 17.73
C ASP A 51 8.75 -20.48 17.89
N LYS A 52 9.77 -19.60 17.91
CA LYS A 52 9.57 -18.16 18.06
C LYS A 52 8.74 -17.56 16.92
N GLN A 53 8.85 -18.12 15.71
CA GLN A 53 8.20 -17.62 14.49
C GLN A 53 6.67 -17.76 14.58
N TRP A 54 6.15 -18.85 15.18
CA TRP A 54 4.71 -19.11 15.26
C TRP A 54 4.06 -18.78 16.61
N SER A 55 4.83 -18.23 17.55
CA SER A 55 4.38 -17.95 18.92
C SER A 55 3.15 -17.02 18.99
N ALA A 56 3.03 -16.05 18.08
CA ALA A 56 1.87 -15.17 17.99
C ALA A 56 0.63 -15.91 17.45
N LEU A 57 0.80 -16.72 16.41
CA LEU A 57 -0.28 -17.48 15.79
C LEU A 57 -0.88 -18.52 16.76
N LYS A 58 -0.05 -19.20 17.57
CA LYS A 58 -0.56 -20.16 18.57
C LYS A 58 -1.54 -19.55 19.56
N LYS A 59 -1.39 -18.27 19.91
CA LYS A 59 -2.34 -17.58 20.80
C LYS A 59 -3.73 -17.42 20.17
N LEU A 60 -3.84 -17.60 18.85
CA LEU A 60 -5.07 -17.53 18.08
C LEU A 60 -5.66 -18.92 17.78
N ILE A 61 -5.05 -20.00 18.27
CA ILE A 61 -5.51 -21.38 18.06
C ILE A 61 -5.86 -22.00 19.43
N PRO A 62 -7.12 -22.37 19.70
CA PRO A 62 -8.30 -22.25 18.82
C PRO A 62 -8.75 -20.78 18.64
N PRO A 63 -9.61 -20.49 17.64
CA PRO A 63 -10.10 -19.14 17.40
C PRO A 63 -10.69 -18.50 18.66
N PRO A 64 -10.32 -17.26 19.00
CA PRO A 64 -10.87 -16.58 20.17
C PRO A 64 -12.40 -16.51 20.10
N ALA A 65 -13.09 -16.91 21.18
CA ALA A 65 -14.55 -16.89 21.24
C ALA A 65 -15.14 -15.48 21.04
N ASN A 66 -14.39 -14.48 21.53
CA ASN A 66 -14.71 -13.06 21.48
C ASN A 66 -13.65 -12.31 20.65
N ALA A 67 -13.54 -12.67 19.37
CA ALA A 67 -12.78 -11.91 18.39
C ALA A 67 -13.18 -10.42 18.46
N LYS A 68 -12.24 -9.57 18.90
CA LYS A 68 -12.43 -8.11 18.95
C LYS A 68 -11.81 -7.51 17.68
N GLY A 69 -12.59 -6.71 16.96
CA GLY A 69 -12.13 -6.03 15.76
C GLY A 69 -13.21 -5.89 14.70
N VAL A 70 -13.00 -4.95 13.77
CA VAL A 70 -13.75 -4.87 12.53
C VAL A 70 -13.14 -5.88 11.56
N THR A 71 -13.96 -6.76 10.99
CA THR A 71 -13.51 -7.67 9.93
C THR A 71 -13.06 -6.84 8.74
N PRO A 72 -11.79 -6.92 8.31
CA PRO A 72 -11.32 -6.17 7.17
C PRO A 72 -11.81 -6.77 5.86
N ASP A 73 -11.96 -5.91 4.87
CA ASP A 73 -12.13 -6.33 3.48
C ASP A 73 -10.80 -6.91 2.96
N ILE A 74 -10.88 -8.06 2.31
CA ILE A 74 -9.72 -8.76 1.74
C ILE A 74 -9.77 -8.65 0.23
N PHE A 75 -8.72 -8.08 -0.34
CA PHE A 75 -8.50 -8.00 -1.78
C PHE A 75 -7.36 -8.93 -2.16
N TYR A 76 -7.51 -9.60 -3.31
CA TYR A 76 -6.49 -10.48 -3.86
C TYR A 76 -6.11 -10.04 -5.28
N SER A 77 -4.82 -10.15 -5.60
CA SER A 77 -4.32 -10.01 -6.96
C SER A 77 -3.24 -11.07 -7.21
N ASP A 78 -3.34 -11.73 -8.36
CA ASP A 78 -2.32 -12.65 -8.89
C ASP A 78 -1.24 -11.94 -9.71
N LYS A 79 -1.34 -10.60 -9.82
CA LYS A 79 -0.41 -9.72 -10.54
C LYS A 79 0.11 -8.64 -9.58
N PRO A 80 1.23 -7.98 -9.91
CA PRO A 80 1.66 -6.80 -9.15
C PRO A 80 0.53 -5.76 -9.10
N ALA A 81 0.17 -5.37 -7.88
CA ALA A 81 -0.89 -4.41 -7.61
C ALA A 81 -0.49 -3.52 -6.44
N GLU A 82 -1.00 -2.29 -6.45
CA GLU A 82 -0.86 -1.32 -5.36
C GLU A 82 -2.25 -1.02 -4.79
N VAL A 83 -2.34 -0.88 -3.47
CA VAL A 83 -3.58 -0.45 -2.80
C VAL A 83 -3.49 1.03 -2.47
N ILE A 84 -4.46 1.81 -2.94
CA ILE A 84 -4.67 3.20 -2.54
C ILE A 84 -5.87 3.22 -1.60
N LEU A 85 -5.64 3.55 -0.33
CA LEU A 85 -6.67 3.55 0.71
C LEU A 85 -7.07 4.98 1.06
N PHE A 86 -8.37 5.26 0.97
CA PHE A 86 -8.97 6.52 1.42
C PHE A 86 -9.78 6.31 2.69
N ASP A 87 -9.74 7.28 3.60
CA ASP A 87 -10.63 7.35 4.75
C ASP A 87 -12.00 7.87 4.29
N GLY A 88 -12.85 6.96 3.81
CA GLY A 88 -14.15 7.26 3.23
C GLY A 88 -14.08 7.61 1.75
N GLN A 89 -15.01 8.44 1.26
CA GLN A 89 -14.97 8.92 -0.12
C GLN A 89 -13.76 9.85 -0.33
N PRO A 90 -13.10 9.85 -1.50
CA PRO A 90 -11.96 10.72 -1.76
C PRO A 90 -12.28 12.21 -1.53
N VAL A 91 -11.44 12.89 -0.77
CA VAL A 91 -11.54 14.32 -0.47
C VAL A 91 -10.29 15.02 -0.98
N TYR A 92 -10.49 16.04 -1.82
CA TYR A 92 -9.43 16.78 -2.46
C TYR A 92 -9.37 18.23 -1.98
N ALA A 93 -8.16 18.79 -1.95
CA ALA A 93 -7.93 20.21 -1.74
C ALA A 93 -7.12 20.81 -2.90
N GLN A 94 -7.46 22.01 -3.33
CA GLN A 94 -6.77 22.70 -4.41
C GLN A 94 -5.37 23.15 -3.97
N ILE A 95 -4.40 23.03 -4.87
CA ILE A 95 -3.08 23.66 -4.72
C ILE A 95 -3.14 25.06 -5.32
N SER A 96 -2.81 26.06 -4.52
CA SER A 96 -2.75 27.46 -4.94
C SER A 96 -1.93 27.64 -6.22
N ASP A 97 -2.40 28.52 -7.10
CA ASP A 97 -1.76 28.91 -8.36
C ASP A 97 -1.56 27.77 -9.38
N THR A 98 -2.27 26.67 -9.20
CA THR A 98 -2.29 25.54 -10.14
C THR A 98 -3.71 25.05 -10.40
N GLN A 99 -3.86 24.19 -11.40
CA GLN A 99 -5.05 23.41 -11.70
C GLN A 99 -5.00 22.01 -11.05
N LEU A 100 -4.12 21.80 -10.06
CA LEU A 100 -3.99 20.56 -9.33
C LEU A 100 -4.84 20.56 -8.06
N GLU A 101 -5.39 19.39 -7.76
CA GLU A 101 -5.94 19.08 -6.44
C GLU A 101 -5.17 17.90 -5.88
N TYR A 102 -4.97 17.87 -4.55
CA TYR A 102 -4.31 16.77 -3.85
C TYR A 102 -5.28 16.11 -2.89
N ALA A 103 -5.19 14.79 -2.77
CA ALA A 103 -6.02 14.05 -1.83
C ALA A 103 -5.57 14.30 -0.39
N THR A 104 -6.55 14.49 0.51
CA THR A 104 -6.30 14.89 1.92
C THR A 104 -6.64 13.81 2.94
N ASN A 105 -7.40 12.79 2.53
CA ASN A 105 -7.85 11.69 3.38
C ASN A 105 -7.24 10.34 2.94
N THR A 106 -5.97 10.35 2.54
CA THR A 106 -5.18 9.16 2.23
C THR A 106 -3.72 9.41 2.56
N ASN A 107 -2.99 8.37 2.94
CA ASN A 107 -1.53 8.42 3.08
C ASN A 107 -0.82 8.29 1.73
N SER A 108 -1.56 7.95 0.66
CA SER A 108 -1.03 7.87 -0.69
C SER A 108 -0.82 9.26 -1.29
N VAL A 109 0.27 9.42 -2.04
CA VAL A 109 0.54 10.67 -2.76
C VAL A 109 -0.30 10.70 -4.04
N MET A 110 -1.49 11.30 -3.95
CA MET A 110 -2.51 11.31 -5.01
C MET A 110 -2.90 12.74 -5.38
N PHE A 111 -2.94 13.02 -6.68
CA PHE A 111 -3.36 14.29 -7.26
C PHE A 111 -4.37 14.10 -8.38
N VAL A 112 -5.16 15.14 -8.65
CA VAL A 112 -6.03 15.25 -9.82
C VAL A 112 -5.65 16.51 -10.59
N TYR A 113 -5.37 16.36 -11.87
CA TYR A 113 -5.20 17.48 -12.79
C TYR A 113 -6.54 17.83 -13.42
N LYS A 114 -7.16 18.91 -12.93
CA LYS A 114 -8.53 19.30 -13.28
C LYS A 114 -8.83 19.44 -14.77
N PRO A 115 -7.94 20.00 -15.62
CA PRO A 115 -8.26 20.26 -17.02
C PRO A 115 -8.58 19.00 -17.82
N THR A 116 -8.00 17.85 -17.43
CA THR A 116 -8.25 16.56 -18.09
C THR A 116 -8.89 15.53 -17.16
N GLN A 117 -9.19 15.90 -15.91
CA GLN A 117 -9.64 14.98 -14.84
C GLN A 117 -8.69 13.78 -14.66
N GLN A 118 -7.40 13.96 -14.95
CA GLN A 118 -6.41 12.90 -14.87
C GLN A 118 -5.93 12.73 -13.44
N PHE A 119 -6.02 11.51 -12.92
CA PHE A 119 -5.48 11.12 -11.63
C PHE A 119 -3.98 10.84 -11.78
N CYS A 120 -3.20 11.27 -10.80
CA CYS A 120 -1.76 11.07 -10.76
C CYS A 120 -1.36 10.53 -9.38
N TYR A 121 -0.63 9.42 -9.37
CA TYR A 121 -0.22 8.72 -8.16
C TYR A 121 1.30 8.52 -8.18
N LEU A 122 1.96 8.81 -7.05
CA LEU A 122 3.38 8.56 -6.85
C LEU A 122 3.58 7.35 -5.94
N THR A 123 4.27 6.33 -6.46
CA THR A 123 4.76 5.20 -5.65
C THR A 123 6.16 4.81 -6.08
N ALA A 124 6.99 4.40 -5.12
CA ALA A 124 8.37 3.97 -5.35
C ALA A 124 9.19 4.94 -6.24
N GLY A 125 8.98 6.25 -6.07
CA GLY A 125 9.65 7.31 -6.83
C GLY A 125 9.20 7.48 -8.28
N ARG A 126 8.12 6.83 -8.71
CA ARG A 126 7.60 6.84 -10.08
C ARG A 126 6.17 7.33 -10.12
N TRP A 127 5.87 8.16 -11.11
CA TRP A 127 4.51 8.64 -11.33
C TRP A 127 3.74 7.71 -12.25
N PHE A 128 2.48 7.50 -11.89
CA PHE A 128 1.48 6.82 -12.69
C PHE A 128 0.27 7.73 -12.85
N SER A 129 -0.48 7.54 -13.94
CA SER A 129 -1.71 8.28 -14.19
C SER A 129 -2.82 7.43 -14.75
N ALA A 130 -4.06 7.84 -14.50
CA ALA A 130 -5.27 7.14 -14.92
C ALA A 130 -6.42 8.14 -15.18
N PRO A 131 -7.44 7.75 -15.97
CA PRO A 131 -8.65 8.55 -16.14
C PRO A 131 -9.54 8.57 -14.87
N ASP A 132 -9.44 7.54 -14.03
CA ASP A 132 -10.12 7.42 -12.74
C ASP A 132 -9.33 6.51 -11.78
N LEU A 133 -9.80 6.35 -10.55
CA LEU A 133 -9.12 5.53 -9.52
C LEU A 133 -9.04 4.03 -9.88
N GLN A 134 -9.95 3.53 -10.72
CA GLN A 134 -9.99 2.13 -11.16
C GLN A 134 -9.01 1.85 -12.30
N GLY A 135 -8.46 2.90 -12.92
CA GLY A 135 -7.47 2.78 -13.97
C GLY A 135 -8.06 2.80 -15.39
N PRO A 136 -7.30 2.31 -16.39
CA PRO A 136 -5.99 1.71 -16.26
C PRO A 136 -4.92 2.73 -15.83
N TRP A 137 -4.05 2.33 -14.91
CA TRP A 137 -2.89 3.11 -14.49
C TRP A 137 -1.74 2.91 -15.47
N THR A 138 -1.17 4.01 -15.95
CA THR A 138 -0.05 4.02 -16.90
C THR A 138 1.11 4.84 -16.35
N TYR A 139 2.34 4.48 -16.69
CA TYR A 139 3.52 5.24 -16.29
C TYR A 139 3.46 6.65 -16.87
N ALA A 140 3.60 7.66 -16.01
CA ALA A 140 3.37 9.06 -16.35
C ALA A 140 4.66 9.88 -16.43
N THR A 141 5.74 9.49 -15.78
CA THR A 141 7.04 10.19 -15.91
C THR A 141 7.62 9.91 -17.32
N PRO A 142 8.17 10.90 -18.05
CA PRO A 142 8.37 12.30 -17.66
C PRO A 142 7.20 13.25 -17.99
N ASN A 143 6.11 12.74 -18.54
CA ASN A 143 4.97 13.50 -19.07
C ASN A 143 3.94 13.92 -17.99
N LEU A 144 4.41 14.51 -16.88
CA LEU A 144 3.51 15.12 -15.91
C LEU A 144 2.97 16.47 -16.40
N PRO A 145 1.75 16.87 -16.00
CA PRO A 145 1.28 18.23 -16.21
C PRO A 145 2.27 19.26 -15.67
N ALA A 146 2.52 20.34 -16.44
CA ALA A 146 3.49 21.37 -16.08
C ALA A 146 3.20 22.04 -14.72
N ASP A 147 1.95 22.00 -14.26
CA ASP A 147 1.52 22.51 -12.98
C ASP A 147 2.17 21.79 -11.78
N PHE A 148 2.65 20.55 -11.92
CA PHE A 148 3.40 19.87 -10.87
C PHE A 148 4.68 20.63 -10.49
N ALA A 149 5.35 21.25 -11.47
CA ALA A 149 6.55 22.05 -11.23
C ALA A 149 6.23 23.44 -10.62
N LYS A 150 4.94 23.84 -10.59
CA LYS A 150 4.49 25.13 -10.04
C LYS A 150 3.99 25.01 -8.60
N ILE A 151 3.98 23.82 -8.01
CA ILE A 151 3.54 23.62 -6.62
C ILE A 151 4.38 24.51 -5.69
N PRO A 152 3.76 25.41 -4.90
CA PRO A 152 4.51 26.29 -4.00
C PRO A 152 5.25 25.50 -2.91
N LEU A 153 6.44 25.97 -2.51
CA LEU A 153 7.21 25.35 -1.43
C LEU A 153 6.51 25.38 -0.07
N SER A 154 5.58 26.33 0.13
CA SER A 154 4.72 26.43 1.31
C SER A 154 3.55 25.43 1.30
N SER A 155 3.30 24.76 0.17
CA SER A 155 2.24 23.75 0.06
C SER A 155 2.57 22.52 0.91
N PRO A 156 1.59 21.88 1.57
CA PRO A 156 1.78 20.56 2.19
C PRO A 156 2.30 19.50 1.21
N ALA A 157 2.05 19.68 -0.08
CA ALA A 157 2.47 18.78 -1.13
C ALA A 157 3.91 19.03 -1.64
N SER A 158 4.63 20.06 -1.16
CA SER A 158 5.91 20.50 -1.76
C SER A 158 7.00 19.43 -1.79
N ALA A 159 6.98 18.46 -0.89
CA ALA A 159 7.94 17.35 -0.84
C ALA A 159 8.02 16.56 -2.15
N ILE A 160 6.93 16.50 -2.92
CA ILE A 160 6.89 15.75 -4.18
C ILE A 160 7.70 16.41 -5.30
N LEU A 161 8.10 17.68 -5.16
CA LEU A 161 8.89 18.38 -6.18
C LEU A 161 10.20 17.63 -6.49
N ALA A 162 10.77 16.91 -5.52
CA ALA A 162 11.96 16.07 -5.71
C ALA A 162 11.74 14.90 -6.69
N THR A 163 10.49 14.55 -7.01
CA THR A 163 10.14 13.49 -7.98
C THR A 163 9.51 14.03 -9.26
N VAL A 164 9.40 15.36 -9.40
CA VAL A 164 8.87 16.02 -10.61
C VAL A 164 10.04 16.39 -11.53
N PRO A 165 10.07 15.88 -12.77
CA PRO A 165 11.14 16.21 -13.71
C PRO A 165 11.26 17.72 -13.96
N GLY A 166 12.50 18.22 -13.96
CA GLY A 166 12.82 19.61 -14.30
C GLY A 166 12.81 20.61 -13.13
N THR A 167 12.37 20.20 -11.93
CA THR A 167 12.47 21.04 -10.73
C THR A 167 13.91 21.08 -10.19
N GLU A 168 14.25 22.13 -9.43
CA GLU A 168 15.55 22.19 -8.73
C GLU A 168 15.68 21.06 -7.70
N GLN A 169 14.58 20.75 -6.99
CA GLN A 169 14.54 19.70 -5.99
C GLN A 169 14.85 18.32 -6.58
N ALA A 170 14.38 18.04 -7.80
CA ALA A 170 14.71 16.79 -8.49
C ALA A 170 16.17 16.74 -8.93
N LYS A 171 16.75 17.87 -9.37
CA LYS A 171 18.19 17.95 -9.70
C LYS A 171 19.04 17.69 -8.44
N ASP A 172 18.69 18.32 -7.32
CA ASP A 172 19.36 18.13 -6.04
C ASP A 172 19.25 16.68 -5.55
N ALA A 173 18.07 16.06 -5.67
CA ALA A 173 17.86 14.67 -5.28
C ALA A 173 18.73 13.71 -6.11
N VAL A 174 18.90 13.96 -7.41
CA VAL A 174 19.79 13.18 -8.27
C VAL A 174 21.25 13.36 -7.86
N LEU A 175 21.69 14.58 -7.57
CA LEU A 175 23.06 14.85 -7.10
C LEU A 175 23.34 14.09 -5.78
N LEU A 176 22.43 14.18 -4.81
CA LEU A 176 22.56 13.50 -3.52
C LEU A 176 22.58 11.97 -3.66
N ALA A 177 21.74 11.39 -4.53
CA ALA A 177 21.70 9.95 -4.77
C ALA A 177 22.99 9.41 -5.42
N GLN A 178 23.75 10.28 -6.10
CA GLN A 178 25.03 9.92 -6.71
C GLN A 178 26.22 10.06 -5.74
N VAL A 179 26.05 10.66 -4.56
CA VAL A 179 27.13 10.76 -3.56
C VAL A 179 27.34 9.38 -2.91
N PRO A 180 28.51 8.74 -3.07
CA PRO A 180 28.79 7.48 -2.40
C PRO A 180 28.85 7.71 -0.89
N THR A 181 27.93 7.14 -0.14
CA THR A 181 28.01 7.16 1.33
C THR A 181 29.01 6.07 1.75
N THR A 182 30.26 6.44 2.01
CA THR A 182 31.27 5.48 2.50
C THR A 182 30.97 5.15 3.97
N MET A 183 30.19 4.09 4.20
CA MET A 183 29.96 3.58 5.55
C MET A 183 31.25 2.91 6.04
N THR A 184 32.03 3.62 6.87
CA THR A 184 33.25 3.07 7.45
C THR A 184 32.89 2.04 8.52
N SER A 185 32.80 0.78 8.13
CA SER A 185 32.80 -0.34 9.08
C SER A 185 34.21 -0.43 9.69
N ARG A 186 34.39 0.03 10.93
CA ARG A 186 35.54 -0.36 11.73
C ARG A 186 35.26 -1.77 12.26
N GLU A 187 35.79 -2.77 11.58
CA GLU A 187 36.00 -4.09 12.17
C GLU A 187 37.03 -3.94 13.29
N LEU A 188 36.59 -4.15 14.54
CA LEU A 188 37.49 -4.39 15.65
C LEU A 188 37.94 -5.85 15.55
N GLN A 189 39.23 -6.05 15.29
CA GLN A 189 39.92 -7.34 15.49
C GLN A 189 40.09 -7.64 16.98
#